data_AF-A0A2D4LFW8-F1
#
_entry.id   AF-A0A2D4LFW8-F1
#
_cell.length_a   1.000
_cell.length_b   1.000
_cell.length_c   1.000
_cell.angle_alpha   90.00
_cell.angle_beta   90.00
_cell.angle_gamma   90.00
#
_symmetry.space_group_name_H-M   'P 1'
#
loop_
_entity.id
_entity.type
_entity.pdbx_description
1 polymer ?
#
loop_
_entity_poly.entity_id
_entity_poly.type
_entity_poly.pdbx_seq_one_letter_code
_entity_poly.pdbx_strand_id
1 'polypeptide(L)'
;EELILDNNLLESDLRLPSLPHLHTLMLNKNQITELEALLDHLAEVAPSLEFLSLLGNSACPNELVCKDKDEGDYQRYRHFVLHKLTNLKFLDSRKVSLKEREEAILRGAFMKVVKPLGNQVFWGNAAISIMGSILKATDSFVMTNFETKRSATP
;
A
#
# COMPACT_ATOMS: atom_id res chain seq x y z
N GLU A 1 27.30 1.52 -13.99
CA GLU A 1 27.24 2.73 -13.13
C GLU A 1 26.25 2.49 -11.99
N GLU A 2 26.47 3.18 -10.87
CA GLU A 2 25.65 3.04 -9.67
C GLU A 2 25.24 4.42 -9.16
N LEU A 3 24.00 4.54 -8.69
CA LEU A 3 23.45 5.76 -8.12
C LEU A 3 22.75 5.43 -6.80
N ILE A 4 23.21 6.06 -5.72
CA ILE A 4 22.67 5.88 -4.38
C ILE A 4 22.03 7.19 -3.94
N LEU A 5 20.72 7.11 -3.67
CA LEU A 5 19.87 8.24 -3.30
C LEU A 5 19.10 7.93 -2.01
N ASP A 6 19.69 7.14 -1.12
CA ASP A 6 19.08 6.74 0.14
C ASP A 6 18.90 7.94 1.10
N ASN A 7 17.80 7.96 1.88
CA ASN A 7 17.51 8.94 2.93
C ASN A 7 17.44 10.41 2.47
N ASN A 8 16.98 10.66 1.24
CA ASN A 8 16.90 12.01 0.67
C ASN A 8 15.49 12.60 0.68
N LEU A 9 14.54 11.96 1.38
CA LEU A 9 13.14 12.38 1.45
C LEU A 9 12.47 12.50 0.07
N LEU A 10 12.96 11.76 -0.93
CA LEU A 10 12.45 11.86 -2.30
C LEU A 10 11.00 11.37 -2.36
N GLU A 11 10.15 12.12 -3.04
CA GLU A 11 8.77 11.77 -3.28
C GLU A 11 8.60 11.11 -4.66
N SER A 12 7.36 10.82 -5.03
CA SER A 12 7.02 10.18 -6.30
C SER A 12 7.14 11.08 -7.53
N ASP A 13 7.45 12.37 -7.34
CA ASP A 13 7.74 13.32 -8.40
C ASP A 13 9.21 13.32 -8.84
N LEU A 14 10.05 12.44 -8.27
CA LEU A 14 11.45 12.25 -8.63
C LEU A 14 11.63 12.17 -10.16
N ARG A 15 12.40 13.11 -10.71
CA ARG A 15 12.83 13.12 -12.11
C ARG A 15 14.33 12.90 -12.24
N LEU A 16 14.69 11.71 -12.69
CA LEU A 16 16.06 11.38 -13.11
C LEU A 16 16.29 11.78 -14.57
N PRO A 17 17.50 12.25 -14.94
CA PRO A 17 17.89 12.43 -16.33
C PRO A 17 17.99 11.07 -17.07
N SER A 18 18.25 11.09 -18.37
CA SER A 18 18.57 9.86 -19.12
C SER A 18 19.87 9.25 -18.61
N LEU A 19 19.79 8.00 -18.17
CA LEU A 19 20.86 7.22 -17.56
C LEU A 19 20.97 5.84 -18.23
N PRO A 20 21.32 5.78 -19.53
CA PRO A 20 21.29 4.54 -20.31
C PRO A 20 22.28 3.47 -19.84
N HIS A 21 23.26 3.83 -19.01
CA HIS A 21 24.29 2.92 -18.49
C HIS A 21 24.17 2.68 -16.98
N LEU A 22 23.08 3.10 -16.35
CA LEU A 22 22.84 2.84 -14.94
C LEU A 22 22.40 1.39 -14.73
N HIS A 23 23.12 0.68 -13.87
CA HIS A 23 22.84 -0.72 -13.55
C HIS A 23 22.30 -0.88 -12.14
N THR A 24 22.73 -0.01 -11.20
CA THR A 24 22.32 -0.07 -9.80
C THR A 24 21.69 1.25 -9.36
N LEU A 25 20.48 1.19 -8.84
CA LEU A 25 19.78 2.32 -8.23
C LEU A 25 19.30 1.96 -6.82
N MET A 26 19.73 2.74 -5.83
CA MET A 26 19.26 2.63 -4.46
C MET A 26 18.49 3.88 -4.07
N LEU A 27 17.24 3.70 -3.65
CA LEU A 27 16.29 4.74 -3.27
C LEU A 27 15.73 4.46 -1.87
N ASN A 28 16.49 3.83 -0.99
CA ASN A 28 16.00 3.37 0.30
C ASN A 28 15.64 4.55 1.23
N LYS A 29 14.64 4.33 2.09
CA LYS A 29 14.21 5.28 3.13
C LYS A 29 13.90 6.68 2.58
N ASN A 30 13.23 6.72 1.44
CA ASN A 30 12.63 7.94 0.89
C ASN A 30 11.11 7.96 1.16
N GLN A 31 10.38 8.91 0.58
CA GLN A 31 8.94 9.10 0.76
C GLN A 31 8.13 8.70 -0.49
N ILE A 32 8.65 7.75 -1.27
CA ILE A 32 7.99 7.29 -2.49
C ILE A 32 6.71 6.55 -2.12
N THR A 33 5.59 6.96 -2.72
CA THR A 33 4.25 6.42 -2.48
C THR A 33 3.64 5.80 -3.73
N GLU A 34 3.73 6.50 -4.86
CA GLU A 34 3.31 6.04 -6.18
C GLU A 34 4.39 5.20 -6.84
N LEU A 35 4.26 3.88 -6.70
CA LEU A 35 5.18 2.91 -7.27
C LEU A 35 5.16 2.90 -8.80
N GLU A 36 3.97 2.89 -9.40
CA GLU A 36 3.84 2.70 -10.85
C GLU A 36 4.47 3.85 -11.63
N ALA A 37 4.19 5.10 -11.23
CA ALA A 37 4.76 6.28 -11.88
C ALA A 37 6.30 6.28 -11.84
N LEU A 38 6.88 5.86 -10.72
CA LEU A 38 8.33 5.69 -10.61
C LEU A 38 8.84 4.62 -11.57
N LEU A 39 8.20 3.45 -11.62
CA LEU A 39 8.65 2.35 -12.48
C LEU A 39 8.55 2.72 -13.97
N ASP A 40 7.50 3.42 -14.37
CA ASP A 40 7.35 3.95 -15.74
C ASP A 40 8.47 4.92 -16.08
N HIS A 41 8.77 5.87 -15.18
CA HIS A 41 9.88 6.80 -15.35
C HIS A 41 11.22 6.06 -15.47
N LEU A 42 11.49 5.07 -14.61
CA LEU A 42 12.72 4.29 -14.62
C LEU A 42 12.88 3.44 -15.88
N ALA A 43 11.79 2.86 -16.39
CA ALA A 43 11.81 2.09 -17.65
C ALA A 43 12.22 2.96 -18.85
N GLU A 44 11.81 4.23 -18.84
CA GLU A 44 12.18 5.20 -19.89
C GLU A 44 13.64 5.66 -19.76
N VAL A 45 14.06 6.08 -18.57
CA VAL A 45 15.34 6.78 -18.40
C VAL A 45 16.51 5.87 -18.09
N ALA A 46 16.28 4.68 -17.53
CA ALA A 46 17.31 3.73 -17.11
C ALA A 46 17.03 2.30 -17.64
N PRO A 47 17.01 2.09 -18.98
CA PRO A 47 16.63 0.81 -19.58
C PRO A 47 17.57 -0.37 -19.25
N SER A 48 18.81 -0.08 -18.85
CA SER A 48 19.82 -1.08 -18.47
C SER A 48 19.84 -1.41 -16.97
N LEU A 49 18.84 -0.97 -16.21
CA LEU A 49 18.81 -1.18 -14.77
C LEU A 49 18.69 -2.67 -14.41
N GLU A 50 19.60 -3.14 -13.56
CA GLU A 50 19.68 -4.53 -13.12
C GLU A 50 19.42 -4.69 -11.61
N PHE A 51 19.65 -3.64 -10.81
CA PHE A 51 19.45 -3.64 -9.38
C PHE A 51 18.63 -2.42 -8.97
N LEU A 52 17.53 -2.66 -8.24
CA LEU A 52 16.71 -1.62 -7.63
C LEU A 52 16.49 -1.93 -6.16
N SER A 53 16.56 -0.91 -5.30
CA SER A 53 16.16 -1.02 -3.89
C SER A 53 15.29 0.16 -3.47
N LEU A 54 14.10 -0.15 -2.98
CA LEU A 54 13.06 0.77 -2.50
C LEU A 54 12.72 0.53 -1.02
N LEU A 55 13.56 -0.23 -0.30
CA LEU A 55 13.35 -0.57 1.10
C LEU A 55 13.09 0.67 1.97
N GLY A 56 12.09 0.61 2.83
CA GLY A 56 11.74 1.71 3.73
C GLY A 56 10.96 2.87 3.09
N ASN A 57 10.53 2.74 1.83
CA ASN A 57 9.54 3.63 1.22
C ASN A 57 8.11 3.15 1.49
N SER A 58 7.14 4.06 1.46
CA SER A 58 5.72 3.69 1.55
C SER A 58 5.29 2.76 0.39
N ALA A 59 5.85 2.97 -0.81
CA ALA A 59 5.62 2.15 -1.99
C ALA A 59 6.12 0.69 -1.86
N CYS A 60 7.04 0.41 -0.94
CA CYS A 60 7.58 -0.93 -0.69
C CYS A 60 6.86 -1.57 0.53
N PRO A 61 6.03 -2.60 0.33
CA PRO A 61 5.31 -3.26 1.42
C PRO A 61 6.23 -4.27 2.13
N ASN A 62 7.31 -3.81 2.75
CA ASN A 62 8.21 -4.72 3.46
C ASN A 62 7.63 -5.10 4.84
N GLU A 63 7.72 -6.39 5.19
CA GLU A 63 7.21 -7.05 6.41
C GLU A 63 7.70 -6.42 7.74
N LEU A 64 8.77 -5.63 7.71
CA LEU A 64 9.32 -4.98 8.91
C LEU A 64 8.48 -3.79 9.41
N VAL A 65 7.49 -3.32 8.64
CA VAL A 65 6.76 -2.07 8.92
C VAL A 65 5.25 -2.26 9.14
N CYS A 66 4.63 -3.33 8.62
CA CYS A 66 3.20 -3.59 8.82
C CYS A 66 2.97 -5.00 9.38
N LYS A 67 2.55 -5.08 10.64
CA LYS A 67 2.08 -6.33 11.28
C LYS A 67 0.80 -6.90 10.65
N ASP A 68 0.12 -6.11 9.79
CA ASP A 68 -1.17 -6.44 9.18
C ASP A 68 -1.05 -6.87 7.70
N LYS A 69 0.15 -6.97 7.13
CA LYS A 69 0.37 -7.33 5.73
C LYS A 69 0.88 -8.76 5.61
N ASP A 70 0.21 -9.56 4.79
CA ASP A 70 0.60 -10.93 4.51
C ASP A 70 1.82 -11.00 3.59
N GLU A 71 2.54 -12.13 3.60
CA GLU A 71 3.61 -12.47 2.65
C GLU A 71 3.17 -12.28 1.17
N GLY A 72 1.86 -12.33 0.90
CA GLY A 72 1.27 -12.14 -0.42
C GLY A 72 1.34 -10.71 -0.94
N ASP A 73 1.32 -9.69 -0.08
CA ASP A 73 1.51 -8.29 -0.48
C ASP A 73 2.88 -8.06 -1.09
N TYR A 74 3.94 -8.54 -0.43
CA TYR A 74 5.30 -8.35 -0.92
C TYR A 74 5.57 -9.16 -2.19
N GLN A 75 4.99 -10.36 -2.30
CA GLN A 75 5.05 -11.14 -3.54
C GLN A 75 4.39 -10.40 -4.72
N ARG A 76 3.19 -9.84 -4.53
CA ARG A 76 2.49 -9.07 -5.57
C ARG A 76 3.29 -7.84 -6.00
N TYR A 77 3.77 -7.07 -5.03
CA TYR A 77 4.68 -5.94 -5.28
C TYR A 77 5.87 -6.37 -6.15
N ARG A 78 6.53 -7.46 -5.76
CA ARG A 78 7.74 -7.92 -6.42
C ARG A 78 7.47 -8.30 -7.86
N HIS A 79 6.42 -9.07 -8.12
CA HIS A 79 6.02 -9.46 -9.47
C HIS A 79 5.59 -8.26 -10.32
N PHE A 80 4.91 -7.27 -9.73
CA PHE A 80 4.55 -6.03 -10.43
C PHE A 80 5.79 -5.23 -10.85
N VAL A 81 6.77 -5.06 -9.95
CA VAL A 81 8.04 -4.39 -10.28
C VAL A 81 8.76 -5.11 -11.42
N LEU A 82 8.86 -6.45 -11.35
CA LEU A 82 9.53 -7.26 -12.38
C LEU A 82 8.80 -7.26 -13.73
N HIS A 83 7.49 -7.06 -13.73
CA HIS A 83 6.71 -6.89 -14.94
C HIS A 83 7.03 -5.56 -15.64
N LYS A 84 7.17 -4.47 -14.87
CA LYS A 84 7.49 -3.14 -15.43
C LYS A 84 8.97 -3.02 -15.81
N LEU A 85 9.87 -3.59 -15.00
CA LEU A 85 11.33 -3.56 -15.19
C LEU A 85 11.86 -4.95 -15.52
N THR A 86 11.72 -5.35 -16.78
CA THR A 86 12.00 -6.72 -17.23
C THR A 86 13.49 -7.09 -17.21
N ASN A 87 14.42 -6.15 -17.13
CA ASN A 87 15.87 -6.44 -17.10
C ASN A 87 16.43 -6.65 -15.68
N LEU A 88 15.61 -6.46 -14.64
CA LEU A 88 16.05 -6.47 -13.25
C LEU A 88 16.57 -7.85 -12.81
N LYS A 89 17.78 -7.91 -12.23
CA LYS A 89 18.41 -9.11 -11.66
C LYS A 89 18.29 -9.17 -10.14
N PHE A 90 18.14 -8.03 -9.47
CA PHE A 90 18.02 -7.92 -8.02
C PHE A 90 17.01 -6.84 -7.62
N LEU A 91 16.18 -7.12 -6.62
CA LEU A 91 15.22 -6.19 -6.05
C LEU A 91 15.29 -6.25 -4.52
N ASP A 92 15.40 -5.08 -3.87
CA ASP A 92 15.23 -4.91 -2.42
C ASP A 92 16.10 -5.82 -1.55
N SER A 93 17.31 -6.19 -2.05
CA SER A 93 18.30 -7.15 -1.53
C SER A 93 18.20 -8.60 -2.03
N ARG A 94 17.10 -9.01 -2.69
CA ARG A 94 16.91 -10.40 -3.15
C ARG A 94 17.12 -10.54 -4.65
N LYS A 95 17.89 -11.57 -5.03
CA LYS A 95 18.06 -11.97 -6.44
C LYS A 95 16.71 -12.37 -7.04
N VAL A 96 16.49 -12.03 -8.31
CA VAL A 96 15.33 -12.44 -9.10
C VAL A 96 15.51 -13.89 -9.55
N SER A 97 14.59 -14.77 -9.14
CA SER A 97 14.55 -16.15 -9.62
C SER A 97 13.82 -16.24 -10.96
N LEU A 98 14.07 -17.34 -11.69
CA LEU A 98 13.37 -17.62 -12.94
C LEU A 98 11.85 -17.74 -12.73
N LYS A 99 11.43 -18.41 -11.65
CA LYS A 99 10.02 -18.60 -11.32
C LYS A 99 9.28 -17.28 -11.13
N GLU A 100 9.90 -16.31 -10.45
CA GLU A 100 9.28 -15.00 -10.24
C GLU A 100 9.20 -14.21 -11.54
N ARG A 101 10.20 -14.35 -12.41
CA ARG A 101 10.16 -13.74 -13.74
C ARG A 101 9.04 -14.31 -14.59
N GLU A 102 8.85 -15.63 -14.59
CA GLU A 102 7.75 -16.28 -15.30
C GLU A 102 6.39 -15.82 -14.76
N GLU A 103 6.21 -15.79 -13.44
CA GLU A 103 4.97 -15.30 -12.82
C GLU A 103 4.72 -13.81 -13.14
N ALA A 104 5.76 -12.96 -13.11
CA ALA A 104 5.65 -11.55 -13.47
C ALA A 104 5.23 -11.35 -14.93
N ILE A 105 5.73 -12.18 -15.86
CA ILE A 105 5.31 -12.15 -17.27
C ILE A 105 3.84 -12.56 -17.40
N LEU A 106 3.42 -13.62 -16.72
CA LEU A 106 2.07 -14.19 -16.85
C LEU A 106 1.00 -13.33 -16.15
N ARG A 107 1.32 -12.75 -14.99
CA ARG A 107 0.32 -12.18 -14.08
C ARG A 107 0.67 -10.79 -13.55
N GLY A 108 1.90 -10.31 -13.76
CA GLY A 108 2.38 -9.07 -13.14
C GLY A 108 1.55 -7.83 -13.49
N ALA A 109 0.98 -7.76 -14.69
CA ALA A 109 0.07 -6.69 -15.09
C ALA A 109 -1.16 -6.53 -14.17
N PHE A 110 -1.60 -7.62 -13.52
CA PHE A 110 -2.75 -7.64 -12.61
C PHE A 110 -2.35 -7.54 -11.13
N MET A 111 -1.05 -7.44 -10.84
CA MET A 111 -0.51 -7.41 -9.47
C MET A 111 -0.25 -5.99 -8.97
N LYS A 112 -0.78 -4.98 -9.67
CA LYS A 112 -0.75 -3.58 -9.21
C LYS A 112 -1.37 -3.50 -7.82
N VAL A 113 -0.55 -3.12 -6.84
CA VAL A 113 -1.01 -2.89 -5.48
C VAL A 113 -1.68 -1.52 -5.45
N VAL A 114 -3.01 -1.50 -5.40
CA VAL A 114 -3.77 -0.30 -5.08
C VAL A 114 -3.93 -0.28 -3.57
N LYS A 115 -3.26 0.67 -2.91
CA LYS A 115 -3.64 0.98 -1.54
C LYS A 115 -5.02 1.62 -1.61
N PRO A 116 -6.06 1.08 -0.97
CA PRO A 116 -7.26 1.88 -0.76
C PRO A 116 -6.79 3.16 -0.09
N LEU A 117 -7.19 4.32 -0.61
CA LEU A 117 -7.09 5.56 0.15
C LEU A 117 -7.74 5.23 1.48
N GLY A 118 -6.91 5.07 2.52
CA GLY A 118 -7.38 4.68 3.83
C GLY A 118 -8.54 5.59 4.15
N ASN A 119 -9.60 5.01 4.73
CA ASN A 119 -10.73 5.70 5.30
C ASN A 119 -10.28 6.98 6.03
N GLN A 120 -10.09 8.07 5.29
CA GLN A 120 -10.34 9.41 5.75
C GLN A 120 -11.86 9.44 5.76
N VAL A 121 -12.43 8.77 6.76
CA VAL A 121 -13.70 9.22 7.30
C VAL A 121 -13.37 10.62 7.78
N PHE A 122 -13.47 11.58 6.87
CA PHE A 122 -13.85 12.92 7.23
C PHE A 122 -15.14 12.72 8.01
N TRP A 123 -15.02 12.66 9.33
CA TRP A 123 -16.03 13.19 10.22
C TRP A 123 -16.02 14.69 9.98
N GLY A 124 -16.42 15.10 8.76
CA GLY A 124 -16.89 16.44 8.53
C GLY A 124 -18.02 16.66 9.53
N ASN A 125 -18.02 17.83 10.13
CA ASN A 125 -18.85 18.25 11.27
C ASN A 125 -20.38 18.06 11.11
N ALA A 126 -20.87 17.42 10.05
CA ALA A 126 -22.26 17.07 9.82
C ALA A 126 -22.71 15.76 10.50
N ALA A 127 -21.82 14.80 10.77
CA ALA A 127 -22.21 13.49 11.33
C ALA A 127 -22.51 13.50 12.84
N ILE A 128 -22.04 14.52 13.57
CA ILE A 128 -22.35 14.68 15.01
C ILE A 128 -23.83 15.03 15.22
N SER A 129 -24.49 15.67 14.25
CA SER A 129 -25.89 16.08 14.41
C SER A 129 -26.90 14.91 14.29
N ILE A 130 -26.56 13.86 13.53
CA ILE A 130 -27.47 12.72 13.32
C ILE A 130 -27.33 11.70 14.46
N MET A 131 -26.11 11.45 14.95
CA MET A 131 -25.89 10.60 16.13
C MET A 131 -26.46 11.22 17.42
N GLY A 132 -26.45 12.55 17.57
CA GLY A 132 -27.09 13.23 18.71
C GLY A 132 -28.62 13.15 18.72
N SER A 133 -29.25 12.94 17.55
CA SER A 133 -30.70 12.81 17.43
C SER A 133 -31.18 11.38 17.69
N ILE A 134 -30.34 10.37 17.41
CA ILE A 134 -30.69 8.96 17.65
C ILE A 134 -30.48 8.57 19.11
N LEU A 135 -29.50 9.15 19.81
CA LEU A 135 -29.28 8.86 21.24
C LEU A 135 -30.33 9.52 22.17
N LYS A 136 -30.98 10.61 21.73
CA LYS A 136 -32.10 11.21 22.49
C LYS A 136 -33.41 10.43 22.39
N ALA A 137 -33.54 9.50 21.46
CA ALA A 137 -34.76 8.71 21.29
C ALA A 137 -34.83 7.48 22.22
N THR A 138 -33.74 7.15 22.94
CA THR A 138 -33.70 5.95 23.81
C THR A 138 -33.77 6.25 25.30
N ASP A 139 -33.77 7.53 25.71
CA ASP A 139 -33.82 7.92 27.13
C ASP A 139 -35.23 8.33 27.63
N SER A 140 -36.28 8.03 26.84
CA SER A 140 -37.65 8.45 27.17
C SER A 140 -38.62 7.33 27.56
N PHE A 141 -38.22 6.06 27.67
CA PHE A 141 -39.12 5.03 28.20
C PHE A 141 -38.86 4.77 29.69
N VAL A 142 -39.40 5.72 30.45
CA VAL A 142 -39.73 5.73 31.87
C VAL A 142 -39.86 4.34 32.51
N MET A 143 -39.05 4.15 33.55
CA MET A 143 -39.36 3.34 34.72
C MET A 143 -40.75 3.67 35.26
N THR A 144 -41.72 2.78 35.07
CA THR A 144 -42.93 2.69 35.91
C THR A 144 -43.23 1.23 36.22
N ASN A 145 -42.63 0.77 37.33
CA ASN A 145 -43.28 0.12 38.47
C ASN A 145 -44.58 -0.69 38.27
N PHE A 146 -44.47 -1.96 38.69
CA PHE A 146 -45.30 -2.66 39.70
C PHE A 146 -46.77 -3.09 39.41
N GLU A 147 -47.08 -4.25 40.01
CA GLU A 147 -48.37 -4.90 40.33
C GLU A 147 -49.00 -5.85 39.26
N THR A 148 -48.95 -7.18 39.41
CA THR A 148 -49.65 -8.11 40.35
C THR A 148 -51.05 -8.56 39.86
N LYS A 149 -51.19 -9.84 39.47
CA LYS A 149 -52.22 -10.82 39.93
C LYS A 149 -52.25 -12.09 39.06
N ARG A 150 -51.77 -13.22 39.60
CA ARG A 150 -52.51 -14.46 39.98
C ARG A 150 -53.97 -14.60 39.52
N SER A 151 -54.28 -15.86 39.12
CA SER A 151 -55.57 -16.60 39.11
C SER A 151 -56.66 -16.11 38.14
N ALA A 152 -57.54 -16.92 37.54
CA ALA A 152 -57.76 -18.36 37.41
C ALA A 152 -58.92 -18.51 36.38
N THR A 153 -58.88 -19.56 35.54
CA THR A 153 -59.98 -20.37 34.92
C THR A 153 -61.28 -19.71 34.39
N PRO A 154 -62.01 -20.41 33.50
CA PRO A 154 -62.89 -21.51 33.92
C PRO A 154 -62.40 -22.90 33.48
#